data_AF-A0A7D5N9P0-F1
#
_entry.id   AF-A0A7D5N9P0-F1
#
_cell.length_a   1.000
_cell.length_b   1.000
_cell.length_c   1.000
_cell.angle_alpha   90.00
_cell.angle_beta   90.00
_cell.angle_gamma   90.00
#
_symmetry.space_group_name_H-M   'P 1'
#
loop_
_entity.id
_entity.type
_entity.pdbx_description
1 polymer ?
#
loop_
_entity_poly.entity_id
_entity_poly.type
_entity_poly.pdbx_seq_one_letter_code
_entity_poly.pdbx_strand_id
1 'polypeptide(L)'
;MFSVVLFIFGYSYATILFINCNYDKSNPKVNYVKVVKMSIDRGKHTSYDIELTPWNGRTENEEVSISKKFYNTLEVNDTVRVENYQGLLNIEWFKVKHK
;
A
#
# COMPACT_ATOMS: atom_id res chain seq x y z
N MET A 1 11.99 -16.26 28.45
CA MET A 1 11.77 -14.80 28.46
C MET A 1 11.94 -14.16 27.08
N PHE A 2 13.02 -14.42 26.34
CA PHE A 2 13.24 -13.82 25.01
C PHE A 2 12.07 -13.97 24.03
N SER A 3 11.49 -15.18 23.91
CA SER A 3 10.34 -15.42 23.02
C SER A 3 9.13 -14.57 23.42
N VAL A 4 8.84 -14.43 24.71
CA VAL A 4 7.74 -13.59 25.23
C VAL A 4 7.96 -12.13 24.87
N VAL A 5 9.20 -11.64 24.99
CA VAL A 5 9.56 -10.27 24.60
C VAL A 5 9.33 -10.05 23.09
N LEU A 6 9.76 -10.98 22.24
CA LEU A 6 9.51 -10.91 20.79
C LEU A 6 8.01 -10.88 20.46
N PHE A 7 7.20 -11.69 21.13
CA PHE A 7 5.75 -11.69 20.94
C PHE A 7 5.13 -10.35 21.35
N ILE A 8 5.56 -9.77 22.47
CA ILE A 8 5.06 -8.47 22.93
C ILE A 8 5.40 -7.37 21.92
N PHE A 9 6.64 -7.33 21.42
CA PHE A 9 7.04 -6.35 20.40
C PHE A 9 6.29 -6.52 19.08
N GLY A 10 6.13 -7.76 18.61
CA GLY A 10 5.36 -8.01 17.39
C GLY A 10 3.90 -7.61 17.54
N TYR A 11 3.28 -7.95 18.67
CA TYR A 11 1.89 -7.61 18.97
C TYR A 11 1.68 -6.09 19.12
N SER A 12 2.57 -5.39 19.83
CA SER A 12 2.48 -3.94 20.00
C SER A 12 2.67 -3.22 18.67
N TYR A 13 3.64 -3.63 17.85
CA TYR A 13 3.86 -3.08 16.51
C TYR A 13 2.64 -3.26 15.61
N ALA A 14 2.08 -4.47 15.54
CA ALA A 14 0.87 -4.75 14.77
C ALA A 14 -0.33 -3.93 15.26
N THR A 15 -0.47 -3.78 16.59
CA THR A 15 -1.55 -2.99 17.20
C THR A 15 -1.42 -1.51 16.84
N ILE A 16 -0.20 -0.95 16.86
CA ILE A 16 0.07 0.44 16.47
C ILE A 16 -0.32 0.67 15.01
N LEU A 17 0.10 -0.22 14.09
CA LEU A 17 -0.28 -0.11 12.67
C LEU A 17 -1.79 -0.27 12.47
N PHE A 18 -2.42 -1.23 13.15
CA PHE A 18 -3.86 -1.44 13.07
C PHE A 18 -4.63 -0.21 13.52
N ILE A 19 -4.25 0.38 14.66
CA ILE A 19 -4.85 1.62 15.18
C ILE A 19 -4.62 2.76 14.19
N ASN A 20 -3.37 2.93 13.74
CA ASN A 20 -2.99 4.02 12.86
C ASN A 20 -3.75 4.02 11.54
N CYS A 21 -4.03 2.86 10.95
CA CYS A 21 -4.68 2.78 9.64
C CYS A 21 -6.21 2.60 9.70
N ASN A 22 -6.74 1.81 10.65
CA ASN A 22 -8.17 1.50 10.70
C ASN A 22 -9.01 2.57 11.42
N TYR A 23 -8.40 3.35 12.31
CA TYR A 23 -9.07 4.43 13.02
C TYR A 23 -8.70 5.82 12.49
N ASP A 24 -7.92 5.88 11.42
CA ASP A 24 -7.65 7.12 10.71
C ASP A 24 -8.89 7.59 9.94
N LYS A 25 -9.40 8.76 10.35
CA LYS A 25 -10.53 9.45 9.72
C LYS A 25 -10.08 10.68 8.93
N SER A 26 -8.77 10.84 8.72
CA SER A 26 -8.23 11.95 7.93
C SER A 26 -8.71 11.87 6.48
N ASN A 27 -8.90 13.03 5.88
CA ASN A 27 -9.20 13.12 4.45
C ASN A 27 -7.91 12.85 3.67
N PRO A 28 -7.90 11.88 2.74
CA PRO A 28 -6.68 11.56 2.01
C PRO A 28 -6.32 12.64 0.98
N LYS A 29 -5.02 12.85 0.80
CA LYS A 29 -4.49 13.55 -0.36
C LYS A 29 -4.49 12.62 -1.55
N VAL A 30 -5.31 12.94 -2.54
CA VAL A 30 -5.48 12.14 -3.75
C VAL A 30 -4.43 12.53 -4.79
N ASN A 31 -3.72 11.52 -5.30
CA ASN A 31 -2.84 11.65 -6.46
C ASN A 31 -3.30 10.69 -7.55
N TYR A 32 -3.30 11.14 -8.80
CA TYR A 32 -3.57 10.29 -9.96
C TYR A 32 -2.23 9.92 -10.60
N VAL A 33 -1.92 8.63 -10.62
CA VAL A 33 -0.59 8.10 -11.01
C VAL A 33 -0.75 7.06 -12.10
N LYS A 34 0.29 6.91 -12.93
CA LYS A 34 0.24 5.97 -14.06
C LYS A 34 0.84 4.63 -13.68
N VAL A 35 0.23 3.56 -14.17
CA VAL A 35 0.80 2.21 -14.15
C VAL A 35 1.86 2.13 -15.25
N VAL A 36 3.12 1.93 -14.87
CA VAL A 36 4.25 1.82 -15.80
C VAL A 36 4.50 0.38 -16.20
N LYS A 37 4.28 -0.54 -15.27
CA LYS A 37 4.53 -1.98 -15.46
C LYS A 37 3.57 -2.80 -14.61
N MET A 38 3.32 -4.01 -15.04
CA MET A 38 2.54 -5.00 -14.32
C MET A 38 3.30 -6.33 -14.30
N SER A 39 3.36 -6.99 -13.15
CA SER A 39 4.08 -8.25 -12.91
C SER A 39 3.20 -9.24 -12.14
N ILE A 40 3.46 -10.55 -12.35
CA ILE A 40 2.84 -11.62 -11.57
C ILE A 40 3.97 -12.53 -11.09
N ASP A 41 4.19 -12.61 -9.78
CA ASP A 41 5.05 -13.64 -9.19
C ASP A 41 4.20 -14.88 -8.91
N ARG A 42 4.71 -16.06 -9.26
CA ARG A 42 4.07 -17.37 -9.06
C ARG A 42 4.94 -18.32 -8.24
N GLY A 43 5.63 -17.81 -7.22
CA GLY A 43 6.32 -18.62 -6.22
C GLY A 43 5.35 -19.45 -5.35
N LYS A 44 5.61 -19.51 -4.04
CA LYS A 44 4.75 -20.27 -3.10
C LYS A 44 3.31 -19.74 -3.04
N HIS A 45 3.14 -18.45 -3.26
CA HIS A 45 1.85 -17.76 -3.41
C HIS A 45 1.92 -16.88 -4.66
N THR A 46 0.76 -16.61 -5.28
CA THR A 46 0.70 -15.71 -6.43
C THR A 46 0.50 -14.27 -5.96
N SER A 47 1.44 -13.38 -6.27
CA SER A 47 1.27 -11.93 -6.12
C SER A 47 0.94 -11.28 -7.46
N TYR A 48 0.26 -10.15 -7.38
CA TYR A 48 -0.12 -9.32 -8.52
C TYR A 48 0.39 -7.92 -8.26
N ASP A 49 1.47 -7.55 -8.94
CA ASP A 49 2.24 -6.37 -8.61
C ASP A 49 2.14 -5.36 -9.75
N ILE A 50 2.04 -4.08 -9.41
CA ILE A 50 2.04 -2.97 -10.36
C ILE A 50 3.12 -1.97 -9.99
N GLU A 51 3.77 -1.40 -10.99
CA GLU A 51 4.76 -0.33 -10.82
C GLU A 51 4.11 1.00 -11.15
N LEU A 52 4.18 1.96 -10.23
CA LEU A 52 3.54 3.26 -10.33
C LEU A 52 4.57 4.36 -10.49
N THR A 53 4.28 5.35 -11.35
CA THR A 53 5.09 6.58 -11.46
C THR A 53 5.16 7.32 -10.14
N PRO A 54 6.27 8.01 -9.79
CA PRO A 54 6.45 8.61 -8.47
C PRO A 54 5.35 9.60 -8.09
N TRP A 55 4.95 9.63 -6.82
CA TRP A 55 3.92 10.54 -6.30
C TRP A 55 4.22 10.97 -4.86
N ASN A 56 3.53 12.00 -4.39
CA ASN A 56 3.63 12.51 -3.02
C ASN A 56 5.08 12.72 -2.52
N GLY A 57 5.95 13.29 -3.37
CA GLY A 57 7.34 13.58 -3.03
C GLY A 57 8.31 12.41 -3.20
N ARG A 58 7.84 11.23 -3.62
CA ARG A 58 8.69 10.10 -4.04
C ARG A 58 9.40 10.46 -5.35
N THR A 59 10.63 9.99 -5.50
CA THR A 59 11.47 10.22 -6.69
C THR A 59 11.57 9.02 -7.60
N GLU A 60 11.31 7.82 -7.07
CA GLU A 60 11.43 6.55 -7.77
C GLU A 60 10.05 5.93 -7.98
N ASN A 61 9.96 5.09 -9.02
CA ASN A 61 8.78 4.27 -9.23
C ASN A 61 8.62 3.31 -8.04
N GLU A 62 7.38 3.03 -7.66
CA GLU A 62 7.09 2.13 -6.54
C GLU A 62 6.29 0.92 -7.02
N GLU A 63 6.76 -0.26 -6.64
CA GLU A 63 6.05 -1.53 -6.85
C GLU A 63 5.05 -1.75 -5.71
N VAL A 64 3.80 -2.03 -6.06
CA VAL A 64 2.71 -2.21 -5.11
C VAL A 64 1.94 -3.47 -5.44
N SER A 65 1.82 -4.37 -4.46
CA SER A 65 0.96 -5.55 -4.57
C SER A 65 -0.52 -5.17 -4.45
N ILE A 66 -1.32 -5.60 -5.41
CA ILE A 66 -2.76 -5.38 -5.45
C ILE A 66 -3.53 -6.70 -5.50
N SER A 67 -4.85 -6.63 -5.29
CA SER A 67 -5.69 -7.82 -5.45
C SER A 67 -5.75 -8.27 -6.90
N LYS A 68 -5.86 -9.59 -7.12
CA LYS A 68 -6.11 -10.18 -8.45
C LYS A 68 -7.27 -9.50 -9.20
N LYS A 69 -8.36 -9.20 -8.48
CA LYS A 69 -9.55 -8.57 -9.07
C LYS A 69 -9.22 -7.18 -9.63
N PHE A 70 -8.45 -6.39 -8.89
CA PHE A 70 -8.02 -5.06 -9.32
C PHE A 70 -6.99 -5.16 -10.47
N TYR A 71 -6.06 -6.10 -10.39
CA TYR A 71 -5.07 -6.31 -11.44
C TYR A 71 -5.70 -6.63 -12.80
N ASN A 72 -6.69 -7.53 -12.82
CA ASN A 72 -7.38 -7.94 -14.05
C ASN A 72 -8.21 -6.83 -14.72
N THR A 73 -8.34 -5.68 -14.08
CA THR A 73 -9.11 -4.52 -14.56
C THR A 73 -8.21 -3.34 -14.95
N LEU A 74 -6.90 -3.53 -14.94
CA LEU A 74 -5.91 -2.50 -15.27
C LEU A 74 -5.09 -2.92 -16.48
N GLU A 75 -4.61 -1.92 -17.21
CA GLU A 75 -3.61 -2.05 -18.26
C GLU A 75 -2.42 -1.10 -18.02
N VAL A 76 -1.30 -1.38 -18.68
CA VAL A 76 -0.14 -0.46 -18.64
C VAL A 76 -0.56 0.89 -19.27
N ASN A 77 -0.12 1.98 -18.65
CA ASN A 77 -0.52 3.37 -18.89
C ASN A 77 -1.87 3.80 -18.30
N ASP A 78 -2.63 2.90 -17.67
CA ASP A 78 -3.81 3.30 -16.93
C ASP A 78 -3.47 4.26 -15.79
N THR A 79 -4.42 5.14 -15.50
CA THR A 79 -4.32 6.07 -14.37
C THR A 79 -5.10 5.53 -13.18
N VAL A 80 -4.40 5.27 -12.09
CA VAL A 80 -5.00 4.82 -10.82
C VAL A 80 -5.02 5.96 -9.80
N ARG A 81 -5.95 5.84 -8.85
CA ARG A 81 -6.11 6.81 -7.77
C ARG A 81 -5.34 6.34 -6.54
N VAL A 82 -4.34 7.10 -6.11
CA VAL A 82 -3.63 6.84 -4.84
C VAL A 82 -4.08 7.83 -3.79
N GLU A 83 -4.68 7.30 -2.74
CA GLU A 83 -5.11 8.05 -1.56
C GLU A 83 -4.01 7.97 -0.50
N ASN A 84 -3.40 9.10 -0.16
CA ASN A 84 -2.34 9.20 0.84
C ASN A 84 -2.93 9.77 2.13
N TYR A 85 -2.70 9.07 3.23
CA TYR A 85 -3.27 9.36 4.53
C TYR A 85 -2.16 9.71 5.52
N GLN A 86 -2.44 10.63 6.43
CA GLN A 86 -1.49 11.02 7.48
C GLN A 86 -1.35 9.96 8.57
N GLY A 87 -2.36 9.10 8.77
CA GLY A 87 -2.40 8.16 9.88
C GLY A 87 -2.89 8.83 11.17
N LEU A 88 -3.65 8.10 11.99
CA LEU A 88 -4.10 8.59 13.30
C LEU A 88 -2.93 8.94 14.23
N LEU A 89 -1.80 8.24 14.10
CA LEU A 89 -0.59 8.40 14.89
C LEU A 89 0.51 9.15 14.12
N ASN A 90 0.17 9.89 13.06
CA ASN A 90 1.11 10.55 12.14
C ASN A 90 2.09 9.59 11.44
N ILE A 91 1.67 8.35 11.21
CA ILE A 91 2.41 7.39 10.40
C ILE A 91 1.72 7.33 9.04
N GLU A 92 2.36 7.90 8.03
CA GLU A 92 1.78 7.98 6.68
C GLU A 92 1.57 6.59 6.07
N TRP A 93 0.47 6.43 5.35
CA TRP A 93 0.13 5.21 4.64
C TRP A 93 -0.72 5.54 3.42
N PHE A 94 -0.80 4.64 2.44
CA PHE A 94 -1.56 4.90 1.22
C PHE A 94 -2.42 3.71 0.80
N LYS A 95 -3.42 3.99 -0.02
CA LYS A 95 -4.27 3.00 -0.69
C LYS A 95 -4.35 3.29 -2.18
N VAL A 96 -4.14 2.26 -2.99
CA VAL A 96 -4.39 2.32 -4.43
C VAL A 96 -5.83 1.86 -4.69
N LYS A 97 -6.57 2.67 -5.44
CA LYS A 97 -7.96 2.41 -5.83
C LYS A 97 -8.15 2.67 -7.32
N HIS A 98 -9.27 2.15 -7.83
CA HIS A 98 -9.82 2.61 -9.09
C HIS A 98 -10.13 4.12 -9.04
N LYS A 99 -10.08 4.73 -10.22
CA LYS A 99 -10.59 6.08 -10.43
C LYS A 99 -12.08 6.17 -10.11
#